data_AF-A0A9Q4T703-F1
#
_entry.id   AF-A0A9Q4T703-F1
#
_cell.length_a   1.000
_cell.length_b   1.000
_cell.length_c   1.000
_cell.angle_alpha   90.00
_cell.angle_beta   90.00
_cell.angle_gamma   90.00
#
_symmetry.space_group_name_H-M   'P 1'
#
loop_
_entity.id
_entity.type
_entity.pdbx_description
1 polymer ?
#
loop_
_entity_poly.entity_id
_entity_poly.type
_entity_poly.pdbx_seq_one_letter_code
_entity_poly.pdbx_strand_id
1 'polypeptide(L)'
;MLNRITVQLPVEGLLFWKLSGRESLSEPFMFTLTLLGTDARADRSALLGQPVTVTIPTQALMTPRYLNGKVTRVAVSAVEMSGTRYAAYELTVEPDLWPMQRDRNLRIFQGQTVPQIVKTLLGESRVNVEERLSGSYRVWEYCVQYQESSLDFMSRLLELEGITYHFRHEQDRHTLILTDAPGQYEPFPG
;
A
#
# COMPACT_ATOMS: atom_id res chain seq x y z
N MET A 1 -4.20 -9.93 26.90
CA MET A 1 -3.29 -9.81 25.73
C MET A 1 -3.88 -9.04 24.55
N LEU A 2 -5.18 -8.66 24.55
CA LEU A 2 -5.90 -8.11 23.39
C LEU A 2 -5.59 -6.65 23.00
N ASN A 3 -4.71 -5.94 23.71
CA ASN A 3 -4.51 -4.49 23.55
C ASN A 3 -3.11 -4.11 23.02
N ARG A 4 -2.42 -5.02 22.32
CA ARG A 4 -1.09 -4.73 21.75
C ARG A 4 -1.13 -4.74 20.23
N ILE A 5 -0.40 -3.80 19.63
CA ILE A 5 -0.13 -3.81 18.20
C ILE A 5 0.74 -5.03 17.89
N THR A 6 0.35 -5.82 16.91
CA THR A 6 1.11 -6.98 16.43
C THR A 6 1.46 -6.79 14.97
N VAL A 7 2.52 -7.48 14.53
CA VAL A 7 3.00 -7.41 13.16
C VAL A 7 3.21 -8.82 12.65
N GLN A 8 2.62 -9.14 11.51
CA GLN A 8 2.81 -10.40 10.80
C GLN A 8 3.89 -10.20 9.72
N LEU A 9 4.95 -11.00 9.79
CA LEU A 9 6.15 -10.94 8.94
C LEU A 9 6.62 -12.37 8.61
N PRO A 10 7.41 -12.54 7.53
CA PRO A 10 8.02 -13.83 7.20
C PRO A 10 9.14 -14.25 8.18
N VAL A 11 9.59 -13.35 9.04
CA VAL A 11 10.62 -13.60 10.06
C VAL A 11 10.04 -13.49 11.46
N GLU A 12 10.52 -14.34 12.36
CA GLU A 12 10.11 -14.34 13.77
C GLU A 12 11.07 -13.53 14.65
N GLY A 13 10.66 -13.28 15.90
CA GLY A 13 11.53 -12.66 16.91
C GLY A 13 11.67 -11.14 16.83
N LEU A 14 10.95 -10.48 15.91
CA LEU A 14 10.87 -9.02 15.84
C LEU A 14 9.64 -8.51 16.61
N LEU A 15 9.88 -7.53 17.49
CA LEU A 15 8.85 -6.92 18.34
C LEU A 15 8.47 -5.54 17.81
N PHE A 16 7.18 -5.23 17.77
CA PHE A 16 6.70 -3.90 17.41
C PHE A 16 7.28 -2.83 18.36
N TRP A 17 7.80 -1.73 17.80
CA TRP A 17 8.24 -0.58 18.58
C TRP A 17 7.56 0.72 18.16
N LYS A 18 7.56 1.03 16.86
CA LYS A 18 7.02 2.30 16.36
C LYS A 18 6.41 2.12 14.97
N LEU A 19 5.34 2.87 14.70
CA LEU A 19 4.76 3.06 13.37
C LEU A 19 4.61 4.57 13.13
N SER A 20 4.96 5.02 11.94
CA SER A 20 4.68 6.36 11.43
C SER A 20 4.39 6.27 9.94
N GLY A 21 3.62 7.18 9.37
CA GLY A 21 3.41 7.21 7.93
C GLY A 21 2.32 8.16 7.50
N ARG A 22 2.02 8.12 6.21
CA ARG A 22 1.06 9.00 5.55
C ARG A 22 0.17 8.21 4.61
N GLU A 23 -1.11 8.54 4.66
CA GLU A 23 -2.13 8.15 3.69
C GLU A 23 -2.75 9.44 3.16
N SER A 24 -3.17 9.44 1.89
CA SER A 24 -3.93 10.54 1.29
C SER A 24 -4.86 9.98 0.22
N LEU A 25 -5.94 10.69 -0.08
CA LEU A 25 -6.81 10.33 -1.19
C LEU A 25 -6.03 10.45 -2.49
N SER A 26 -6.14 9.44 -3.35
CA SER A 26 -5.46 9.35 -4.65
C SER A 26 -3.93 9.42 -4.59
N GLU A 27 -3.31 9.09 -3.44
CA GLU A 27 -1.85 8.91 -3.33
C GLU A 27 -1.52 7.50 -2.79
N PRO A 28 -0.40 6.88 -3.20
CA PRO A 28 0.11 5.68 -2.54
C PRO A 28 0.44 5.97 -1.08
N PHE A 29 0.02 5.11 -0.16
CA PHE A 29 0.45 5.22 1.24
C PHE A 29 1.94 4.89 1.40
N MET A 30 2.55 5.43 2.45
CA MET A 30 3.89 5.02 2.87
C MET A 30 3.95 4.98 4.39
N PHE A 31 4.32 3.82 4.93
CA PHE A 31 4.55 3.61 6.35
C PHE A 31 6.01 3.30 6.63
N THR A 32 6.51 3.86 7.73
CA THR A 32 7.77 3.51 8.38
C THR A 32 7.45 2.71 9.63
N LEU A 33 7.77 1.42 9.60
CA LEU A 33 7.56 0.47 10.69
C LEU A 33 8.92 0.15 11.33
N THR A 34 9.05 0.44 12.62
CA THR A 34 10.25 0.11 13.40
C THR A 34 9.98 -1.07 14.33
N LEU A 35 10.83 -2.09 14.21
CA LEU A 35 10.77 -3.32 14.99
C LEU A 35 12.07 -3.53 15.74
N LEU A 36 12.02 -4.21 16.89
CA LEU A 36 13.18 -4.52 17.72
C LEU A 36 13.44 -6.02 17.70
N GLY A 37 14.67 -6.41 17.39
CA GLY A 37 15.20 -7.76 17.58
C GLY A 37 16.27 -7.76 18.67
N THR A 38 16.34 -8.84 19.45
CA THR A 38 17.46 -9.12 20.37
C THR A 38 18.68 -9.69 19.64
N ASP A 39 18.50 -10.21 18.43
CA ASP A 39 19.56 -10.62 17.51
C ASP A 39 19.55 -9.73 16.25
N ALA A 40 20.71 -9.23 15.86
CA ALA A 40 20.91 -8.39 14.67
C ALA A 40 21.04 -9.19 13.36
N ARG A 41 20.94 -10.52 13.43
CA ARG A 41 21.16 -11.45 12.31
C ARG A 41 19.90 -11.84 11.54
N ALA A 42 18.73 -11.29 11.86
CA ALA A 42 17.52 -11.59 11.10
C ALA A 42 17.75 -11.33 9.60
N ASP A 43 17.35 -12.28 8.76
CA ASP A 43 17.60 -12.23 7.32
C ASP A 43 16.80 -11.09 6.69
N ARG A 44 17.52 -10.04 6.29
CA ARG A 44 16.96 -8.84 5.67
C ARG A 44 16.43 -9.13 4.26
N SER A 45 17.04 -10.08 3.57
CA SER A 45 16.63 -10.47 2.22
C SER A 45 15.30 -11.21 2.25
N ALA A 46 15.03 -11.96 3.33
CA ALA A 46 13.74 -12.58 3.58
C ALA A 46 12.62 -11.57 3.90
N LEU A 47 12.94 -10.32 4.26
CA LEU A 47 11.95 -9.26 4.50
C LEU A 47 11.59 -8.50 3.22
N LEU A 48 12.58 -8.22 2.37
CA LEU A 48 12.40 -7.36 1.21
C LEU A 48 11.42 -7.96 0.19
N GLY A 49 10.46 -7.16 -0.26
CA GLY A 49 9.43 -7.56 -1.21
C GLY A 49 8.32 -8.44 -0.61
N GLN A 50 8.42 -8.82 0.66
CA GLN A 50 7.39 -9.61 1.33
C GLN A 50 6.26 -8.74 1.88
N PRO A 51 5.04 -9.30 1.98
CA PRO A 51 3.94 -8.62 2.63
C PRO A 51 4.18 -8.49 4.13
N VAL A 52 3.67 -7.40 4.71
CA VAL A 52 3.60 -7.16 6.15
C VAL A 52 2.22 -6.64 6.50
N THR A 53 1.66 -7.16 7.58
CA THR A 53 0.43 -6.64 8.16
C THR A 53 0.71 -6.14 9.57
N VAL A 54 0.31 -4.90 9.87
CA VAL A 54 0.23 -4.38 11.22
C VAL A 54 -1.22 -4.48 11.68
N THR A 55 -1.45 -5.15 12.81
CA THR A 55 -2.77 -5.27 13.44
C THR A 55 -2.85 -4.30 14.61
N ILE A 56 -3.76 -3.33 14.54
CA ILE A 56 -3.98 -2.30 15.55
C ILE A 56 -5.31 -2.60 16.26
N PRO A 57 -5.29 -2.93 17.56
CA PRO A 57 -6.51 -3.11 18.34
C PRO A 57 -7.34 -1.81 18.40
N THR A 58 -8.66 -1.93 18.28
CA THR A 58 -9.61 -0.82 18.41
C THR A 58 -10.42 -0.96 19.70
N GLN A 59 -11.22 0.07 20.05
CA GLN A 59 -12.11 0.01 21.22
C GLN A 59 -13.28 -0.96 21.03
N ALA A 60 -13.68 -1.18 19.78
CA ALA A 60 -14.62 -2.22 19.41
C ALA A 60 -13.93 -3.59 19.56
N LEU A 61 -14.20 -4.24 20.69
CA LEU A 61 -13.80 -5.63 20.94
C LEU A 61 -14.27 -6.47 19.74
N MET A 62 -13.31 -6.94 18.93
CA MET A 62 -13.44 -7.79 17.73
C MET A 62 -13.28 -7.15 16.34
N THR A 63 -13.04 -5.84 16.19
CA THR A 63 -12.73 -5.24 14.87
C THR A 63 -11.38 -4.51 14.86
N PRO A 64 -10.24 -5.25 14.80
CA PRO A 64 -8.94 -4.60 14.67
C PRO A 64 -8.82 -3.84 13.34
N ARG A 65 -8.03 -2.76 13.33
CA ARG A 65 -7.61 -2.07 12.10
C ARG A 65 -6.36 -2.77 11.56
N TYR A 66 -6.39 -3.12 10.28
CA TYR A 66 -5.22 -3.63 9.58
C TYR A 66 -4.53 -2.52 8.80
N LEU A 67 -3.20 -2.59 8.72
CA LEU A 67 -2.39 -1.88 7.74
C LEU A 67 -1.51 -2.91 7.05
N ASN A 68 -1.95 -3.34 5.88
CA ASN A 68 -1.24 -4.28 5.03
C ASN A 68 -0.49 -3.55 3.91
N GLY A 69 0.74 -3.99 3.61
CA GLY A 69 1.52 -3.50 2.49
C GLY A 69 2.73 -4.39 2.22
N LYS A 70 3.63 -3.92 1.36
CA LYS A 70 4.85 -4.64 0.95
C LYS A 70 6.08 -3.91 1.44
N VAL A 71 7.07 -4.66 1.94
CA VAL A 71 8.35 -4.09 2.38
C VAL A 71 9.19 -3.71 1.16
N THR A 72 9.46 -2.43 0.96
CA THR A 72 10.23 -1.90 -0.19
C THR A 72 11.64 -1.46 0.18
N ARG A 73 11.92 -1.26 1.47
CA ARG A 73 13.24 -0.94 2.01
C ARG A 73 13.38 -1.49 3.42
N VAL A 74 14.59 -1.96 3.74
CA VAL A 74 14.97 -2.44 5.07
C VAL A 74 16.25 -1.71 5.49
N ALA A 75 16.22 -1.05 6.63
CA ALA A 75 17.39 -0.48 7.28
C ALA A 75 17.54 -1.07 8.69
N VAL A 76 18.78 -1.26 9.14
CA VAL A 76 19.06 -1.81 10.47
C VAL A 76 20.05 -0.92 11.20
N SER A 77 19.71 -0.54 12.42
CA SER A 77 20.57 0.24 13.32
C SER A 77 20.63 -0.40 14.70
N ALA A 78 21.59 0.01 15.53
CA ALA A 78 21.63 -0.39 16.93
C ALA A 78 20.95 0.68 17.78
N VAL A 79 20.10 0.26 18.73
CA VAL A 79 19.50 1.14 19.73
C VAL A 79 19.70 0.55 21.12
N GLU A 80 19.93 1.41 22.12
CA GLU A 80 20.00 1.00 23.51
C GLU A 80 18.78 1.53 24.27
N MET A 81 18.08 0.65 24.98
CA MET A 81 16.89 0.98 25.76
C MET A 81 17.01 0.34 27.14
N SER A 82 16.99 1.16 28.19
CA SER A 82 17.08 0.71 29.58
C SER A 82 18.27 -0.24 29.83
N GLY A 83 19.44 0.06 29.25
CA GLY A 83 20.66 -0.75 29.39
C GLY A 83 20.69 -2.05 28.57
N THR A 84 19.68 -2.30 27.73
CA THR A 84 19.65 -3.44 26.79
C THR A 84 19.86 -2.94 25.37
N ARG A 85 20.78 -3.58 24.64
CA ARG A 85 21.04 -3.28 23.23
C ARG A 85 20.14 -4.11 22.33
N TYR A 86 19.44 -3.45 21.41
CA TYR A 86 18.58 -4.05 20.40
C TYR A 86 19.07 -3.71 19.00
N ALA A 87 18.73 -4.58 18.05
CA ALA A 87 18.76 -4.25 16.63
C ALA A 87 17.39 -3.65 16.23
N ALA A 88 17.39 -2.40 15.79
CA ALA A 88 16.22 -1.71 15.28
C ALA A 88 16.12 -1.91 13.76
N TYR A 89 15.08 -2.62 13.33
CA TYR A 89 14.73 -2.83 11.93
C TYR A 89 13.71 -1.78 11.52
N GLU A 90 14.10 -0.87 10.64
CA GLU A 90 13.22 0.11 10.01
C GLU A 90 12.80 -0.40 8.63
N LEU A 91 11.51 -0.66 8.48
CA LEU A 91 10.91 -1.12 7.24
C LEU A 91 10.12 0.03 6.61
N THR A 92 10.37 0.31 5.33
CA THR A 92 9.46 1.11 4.51
C THR A 92 8.42 0.16 3.90
N VAL A 93 7.15 0.46 4.15
CA VAL A 93 6.00 -0.36 3.74
C VAL A 93 5.12 0.48 2.81
N GLU A 94 4.92 0.00 1.59
CA GLU A 94 4.23 0.71 0.50
C GLU A 94 3.21 -0.23 -0.18
N PRO A 95 2.21 0.30 -0.91
CA PRO A 95 1.23 -0.53 -1.60
C PRO A 95 1.83 -1.32 -2.75
N ASP A 96 1.05 -2.26 -3.28
CA ASP A 96 1.39 -3.00 -4.49
C ASP A 96 1.50 -2.11 -5.74
N LEU A 97 1.02 -0.85 -5.68
CA LEU A 97 1.29 0.18 -6.69
C LEU A 97 2.78 0.55 -6.82
N TRP A 98 3.60 0.30 -5.80
CA TRP A 98 4.98 0.80 -5.75
C TRP A 98 5.83 0.53 -7.01
N PRO A 99 5.79 -0.65 -7.66
CA PRO A 99 6.56 -0.89 -8.88
C PRO A 99 6.21 0.10 -10.01
N MET A 100 4.96 0.56 -10.08
CA MET A 100 4.49 1.54 -11.06
C MET A 100 5.07 2.94 -10.84
N GLN A 101 5.68 3.22 -9.69
CA GLN A 101 6.45 4.44 -9.43
C GLN A 101 7.88 4.36 -9.95
N ARG A 102 8.36 3.14 -10.20
CA ARG A 102 9.77 2.84 -10.51
C ARG A 102 10.00 2.55 -11.98
N ASP A 103 8.93 2.44 -12.77
CA ASP A 103 9.01 2.20 -14.19
C ASP A 103 8.91 3.50 -14.99
N ARG A 104 9.15 3.38 -16.30
CA ARG A 104 8.96 4.46 -17.27
C ARG A 104 8.71 3.85 -18.63
N ASN A 105 7.55 4.14 -19.21
CA ASN A 105 7.09 3.42 -20.41
C ASN A 105 6.69 4.35 -21.56
N LEU A 106 6.56 3.74 -22.74
CA LEU A 106 6.07 4.34 -23.99
C LEU A 106 5.01 3.39 -24.57
N ARG A 107 3.73 3.71 -24.38
CA ARG A 107 2.61 2.83 -24.73
C ARG A 107 1.47 3.62 -25.35
N ILE A 108 0.75 2.95 -26.25
CA ILE A 108 -0.46 3.48 -26.88
C ILE A 108 -1.64 2.59 -26.46
N PHE A 109 -2.70 3.23 -26.01
CA PHE A 109 -4.00 2.64 -25.73
C PHE A 109 -5.01 3.21 -26.71
N GLN A 110 -5.78 2.35 -27.38
CA GLN A 110 -6.79 2.75 -28.37
C GLN A 110 -8.12 2.05 -28.09
N GLY A 111 -9.22 2.75 -28.35
CA GLY A 111 -10.57 2.21 -28.25
C GLY A 111 -10.93 1.75 -26.83
N GLN A 112 -10.39 2.40 -25.80
CA GLN A 112 -10.60 2.02 -24.39
C GLN A 112 -11.04 3.21 -23.55
N THR A 113 -11.83 2.94 -22.50
CA THR A 113 -12.13 3.92 -21.46
C THR A 113 -10.97 4.01 -20.46
N VAL A 114 -10.90 5.09 -19.67
CA VAL A 114 -9.88 5.21 -18.62
C VAL A 114 -9.94 4.06 -17.61
N PRO A 115 -11.12 3.63 -17.08
CA PRO A 115 -11.17 2.46 -16.20
C PRO A 115 -10.57 1.19 -16.84
N GLN A 116 -10.78 0.95 -18.13
CA GLN A 116 -10.18 -0.20 -18.84
C GLN A 116 -8.66 -0.10 -18.93
N ILE A 117 -8.13 1.07 -19.24
CA ILE A 117 -6.68 1.34 -19.26
C ILE A 117 -6.09 1.12 -17.86
N VAL A 118 -6.70 1.72 -16.83
CA VAL A 118 -6.25 1.62 -15.44
C VAL A 118 -6.28 0.17 -14.96
N LYS A 119 -7.34 -0.58 -15.26
CA LYS A 119 -7.45 -2.01 -14.93
C LYS A 119 -6.35 -2.85 -15.58
N THR A 120 -5.94 -2.50 -16.80
CA THR A 120 -4.80 -3.14 -17.48
C THR A 120 -3.50 -2.89 -16.72
N LEU A 121 -3.21 -1.63 -16.38
CA LEU A 121 -1.99 -1.25 -15.64
C LEU A 121 -1.91 -1.91 -14.25
N LEU A 122 -3.04 -1.90 -13.52
CA LEU A 122 -3.15 -2.51 -12.19
C LEU A 122 -3.01 -4.02 -12.26
N GLY A 123 -3.62 -4.66 -13.27
CA GLY A 123 -3.54 -6.11 -13.48
C GLY A 123 -2.11 -6.58 -13.80
N GLU A 124 -1.39 -5.86 -14.66
CA GLU A 124 0.02 -6.12 -14.97
C GLU A 124 0.91 -6.03 -13.72
N SER A 125 0.58 -5.10 -12.82
CA SER A 125 1.28 -4.91 -11.54
C SER A 125 0.76 -5.79 -10.41
N ARG A 126 -0.24 -6.65 -10.69
CA ARG A 126 -0.91 -7.54 -9.72
C ARG A 126 -1.52 -6.82 -8.52
N VAL A 127 -2.03 -5.61 -8.74
CA VAL A 127 -2.72 -4.82 -7.72
C VAL A 127 -4.16 -5.30 -7.62
N ASN A 128 -4.60 -5.63 -6.40
CA ASN A 128 -6.01 -5.92 -6.14
C ASN A 128 -6.82 -4.63 -6.30
N VAL A 129 -7.84 -4.67 -7.16
CA VAL A 129 -8.68 -3.51 -7.45
C VAL A 129 -10.16 -3.85 -7.32
N GLU A 130 -10.92 -2.92 -6.73
CA GLU A 130 -12.38 -2.92 -6.71
C GLU A 130 -12.89 -1.63 -7.36
N GLU A 131 -13.80 -1.77 -8.32
CA GLU A 131 -14.40 -0.64 -9.04
C GLU A 131 -15.76 -0.30 -8.40
N ARG A 132 -15.85 0.87 -7.77
CA ARG A 132 -17.11 1.46 -7.25
C ARG A 132 -17.45 2.71 -8.05
N LEU A 133 -17.50 2.54 -9.37
CA LEU A 133 -17.77 3.61 -10.32
C LEU A 133 -19.24 3.58 -10.71
N SER A 134 -19.86 4.75 -10.77
CA SER A 134 -21.28 4.93 -11.08
C SER A 134 -21.53 5.69 -12.38
N GLY A 135 -20.52 6.42 -12.85
CA GLY A 135 -20.53 7.18 -14.10
C GLY A 135 -20.34 6.32 -15.35
N SER A 136 -20.59 6.95 -16.50
CA SER A 136 -20.21 6.44 -17.82
C SER A 136 -18.99 7.20 -18.31
N TYR A 137 -17.98 6.47 -18.77
CA TYR A 137 -16.71 7.05 -19.21
C TYR A 137 -16.60 6.99 -20.74
N ARG A 138 -16.08 8.07 -21.32
CA ARG A 138 -15.85 8.13 -22.77
C ARG A 138 -14.80 7.09 -23.20
N VAL A 139 -14.94 6.61 -24.43
CA VAL A 139 -13.92 5.81 -25.09
C VAL A 139 -12.89 6.75 -25.70
N TRP A 140 -11.61 6.52 -25.39
CA TRP A 140 -10.50 7.23 -25.99
C TRP A 140 -10.08 6.52 -27.27
N GLU A 141 -10.22 7.19 -28.42
CA GLU A 141 -9.73 6.69 -29.69
C GLU A 141 -8.21 6.49 -29.69
N TYR A 142 -7.51 7.40 -29.01
CA TYR A 142 -6.05 7.39 -28.88
C TYR A 142 -5.60 8.02 -27.57
N CYS A 143 -4.90 7.26 -26.75
CA CYS A 143 -4.33 7.69 -25.47
C CYS A 143 -2.89 7.17 -25.35
N VAL A 144 -1.95 8.04 -25.01
CA VAL A 144 -0.52 7.70 -24.98
C VAL A 144 0.02 7.86 -23.58
N GLN A 145 0.75 6.85 -23.11
CA GLN A 145 1.72 6.97 -22.01
C GLN A 145 3.07 7.33 -22.62
N TYR A 146 3.58 8.54 -22.37
CA TYR A 146 4.78 9.02 -23.06
C TYR A 146 5.89 9.42 -22.08
N GLN A 147 6.87 8.53 -21.93
CA GLN A 147 8.02 8.75 -21.04
C GLN A 147 7.63 9.18 -19.62
N GLU A 148 6.60 8.56 -19.07
CA GLU A 148 6.12 8.77 -17.71
C GLU A 148 5.99 7.42 -17.01
N SER A 149 6.01 7.42 -15.67
CA SER A 149 5.80 6.18 -14.91
C SER A 149 4.36 5.70 -15.09
N SER A 150 4.12 4.41 -14.86
CA SER A 150 2.77 3.85 -14.94
C SER A 150 1.86 4.43 -13.86
N LEU A 151 2.41 4.83 -12.71
CA LEU A 151 1.64 5.55 -11.69
C LEU A 151 1.26 6.96 -12.18
N ASP A 152 2.20 7.74 -12.70
CA ASP A 152 1.91 9.10 -13.17
C ASP A 152 0.85 9.10 -14.27
N PHE A 153 0.99 8.16 -15.22
CA PHE A 153 0.02 7.96 -16.30
C PHE A 153 -1.36 7.61 -15.78
N MET A 154 -1.45 6.67 -14.84
CA MET A 154 -2.70 6.29 -14.19
C MET A 154 -3.32 7.49 -13.46
N SER A 155 -2.54 8.18 -12.62
CA SER A 155 -3.00 9.30 -11.80
C SER A 155 -3.58 10.42 -12.65
N ARG A 156 -2.89 10.87 -13.69
CA ARG A 156 -3.40 11.97 -14.53
C ARG A 156 -4.68 11.59 -15.31
N LEU A 157 -4.85 10.31 -15.64
CA LEU A 157 -6.08 9.85 -16.32
C LEU A 157 -7.26 9.78 -15.34
N LEU A 158 -7.01 9.28 -14.13
CA LEU A 158 -8.02 9.25 -13.06
C LEU A 158 -8.46 10.68 -12.70
N GLU A 159 -7.52 11.59 -12.51
CA GLU A 159 -7.78 13.01 -12.24
C GLU A 159 -8.65 13.65 -13.35
N LEU A 160 -8.34 13.37 -14.61
CA LEU A 160 -9.07 13.92 -15.76
C LEU A 160 -10.52 13.44 -15.84
N GLU A 161 -10.79 12.19 -15.48
CA GLU A 161 -12.13 11.60 -15.50
C GLU A 161 -12.84 11.72 -14.14
N GLY A 162 -12.26 12.45 -13.17
CA GLY A 162 -12.86 12.68 -11.85
C GLY A 162 -12.95 11.42 -10.98
N ILE A 163 -12.08 10.44 -11.21
CA ILE A 163 -11.99 9.21 -10.43
C ILE A 163 -10.92 9.40 -9.34
N THR A 164 -11.27 9.05 -8.11
CA THR A 164 -10.32 9.00 -6.99
C THR A 164 -10.05 7.55 -6.61
N TYR A 165 -9.00 7.33 -5.82
CA TYR A 165 -8.78 6.03 -5.20
C TYR A 165 -8.35 6.13 -3.75
N HIS A 166 -8.63 5.07 -2.99
CA HIS A 166 -8.13 4.87 -1.63
C HIS A 166 -7.84 3.38 -1.41
N PHE A 167 -7.23 3.05 -0.27
CA PHE A 167 -6.90 1.66 0.08
C PHE A 167 -7.79 1.14 1.20
N ARG A 168 -8.35 -0.04 0.98
CA ARG A 168 -8.97 -0.84 2.04
C ARG A 168 -7.98 -1.91 2.46
N HIS A 169 -7.60 -1.91 3.74
CA HIS A 169 -6.68 -2.90 4.30
C HIS A 169 -7.44 -4.01 5.02
N GLU A 170 -7.06 -5.24 4.72
CA GLU A 170 -7.54 -6.46 5.33
C GLU A 170 -6.35 -7.21 5.94
N GLN A 171 -6.61 -8.34 6.60
CA GLN A 171 -5.57 -9.05 7.35
C GLN A 171 -4.41 -9.56 6.46
N ASP A 172 -4.72 -9.98 5.24
CA ASP A 172 -3.80 -10.65 4.32
C ASP A 172 -3.51 -9.86 3.04
N ARG A 173 -4.22 -8.74 2.82
CA ARG A 173 -4.12 -7.94 1.59
C ARG A 173 -4.54 -6.50 1.82
N HIS A 174 -4.28 -5.68 0.82
CA HIS A 174 -4.91 -4.38 0.66
C HIS A 174 -5.50 -4.30 -0.76
N THR A 175 -6.61 -3.60 -0.89
CA THR A 175 -7.33 -3.44 -2.17
C THR A 175 -7.42 -1.95 -2.48
N LEU A 176 -7.03 -1.58 -3.70
CA LEU A 176 -7.26 -0.25 -4.25
C LEU A 176 -8.72 -0.14 -4.67
N ILE A 177 -9.44 0.85 -4.13
CA ILE A 177 -10.84 1.09 -4.42
C ILE A 177 -10.93 2.32 -5.32
N LEU A 178 -11.43 2.16 -6.54
CA LEU A 178 -11.73 3.25 -7.46
C LEU A 178 -13.14 3.80 -7.17
N THR A 179 -13.28 5.12 -6.99
CA THR A 179 -14.55 5.78 -6.65
C THR A 179 -14.74 7.07 -7.44
N ASP A 180 -15.98 7.38 -7.82
CA ASP A 180 -16.35 8.63 -8.50
C ASP A 180 -17.47 9.42 -7.79
N ALA A 181 -18.04 8.87 -6.72
CA ALA A 181 -19.18 9.45 -6.01
C ALA A 181 -19.04 9.35 -4.48
N PRO A 182 -19.48 10.38 -3.71
CA PRO A 182 -19.39 10.37 -2.25
C PRO A 182 -20.11 9.21 -1.57
N GLY A 183 -21.18 8.68 -2.16
CA GLY A 183 -21.96 7.57 -1.60
C GLY A 183 -21.22 6.22 -1.58
N GLN A 184 -20.02 6.15 -2.17
CA GLN A 184 -19.24 4.91 -2.28
C GLN A 184 -18.20 4.74 -1.16
N TYR A 185 -18.00 5.77 -0.33
CA TYR A 185 -17.11 5.72 0.82
C TYR A 185 -17.84 5.11 2.02
N GLU A 186 -17.18 4.17 2.71
CA GLU A 186 -17.70 3.56 3.93
C GLU A 186 -16.96 4.12 5.14
N PRO A 187 -17.65 4.45 6.25
CA PRO A 187 -16.99 4.80 7.49
C PRO A 187 -16.22 3.59 8.03
N PHE A 188 -15.05 3.83 8.59
CA PHE A 188 -14.33 2.75 9.28
C PHE A 188 -15.14 2.31 10.53
N PRO A 189 -15.37 1.01 10.74
CA PRO A 189 -16.10 0.51 11.89
C PRO A 189 -15.19 0.48 13.14
N GLY A 190 -15.01 1.63 13.79
CA GLY A 190 -14.20 1.73 15.02
C GLY A 190 -13.95 3.14 15.49
#